data_AF-A0A348W7A0-F1
#
_entry.id   AF-A0A348W7A0-F1
#
_cell.length_a   1.000
_cell.length_b   1.000
_cell.length_c   1.000
_cell.angle_alpha   90.00
_cell.angle_beta   90.00
_cell.angle_gamma   90.00
#
_symmetry.space_group_name_H-M   'P 1'
#
loop_
_entity.id
_entity.type
_entity.pdbx_description
1 polymer ?
#
loop_
_entity_poly.entity_id
_entity_poly.type
_entity_poly.pdbx_seq_one_letter_code
_entity_poly.pdbx_strand_id
1 'polypeptide(L)' 'MRLLFLGDVMGRAGRKAVSEQLGRLRAAWRLDFVVVNGE' A
#
# COMPACT_ATOMS: atom_id res chain seq x y z
N MET A 1 5.63 -15.24 6.52
CA MET A 1 4.93 -14.40 5.53
C MET A 1 4.62 -13.04 6.16
N ARG A 2 4.90 -11.94 5.47
CA ARG A 2 4.69 -10.56 5.92
C ARG A 2 3.61 -9.89 5.09
N LEU A 3 2.60 -9.41 5.79
CA LEU A 3 1.41 -8.80 5.23
C LEU A 3 1.35 -7.34 5.65
N LEU A 4 0.94 -6.48 4.72
CA LEU A 4 0.56 -5.10 5.03
C LEU A 4 -0.90 -4.91 4.64
N PHE A 5 -1.69 -4.37 5.56
CA PHE A 5 -3.06 -3.96 5.31
C PHE A 5 -3.10 -2.43 5.32
N LEU A 6 -3.54 -1.83 4.21
CA LEU A 6 -3.81 -0.41 4.11
C LEU A 6 -5.32 -0.22 4.22
N GLY A 7 -5.74 0.68 5.11
CA GLY A 7 -7.11 1.17 5.17
C GLY A 7 -7.48 1.98 3.93
N ASP A 8 -8.58 2.72 4.00
CA ASP A 8 -9.22 3.31 2.83
C ASP A 8 -8.32 4.25 2.03
N VAL A 9 -8.27 4.01 0.72
CA VAL A 9 -7.57 4.85 -0.24
C VAL A 9 -8.53 5.85 -0.85
N MET A 10 -8.66 6.97 -0.16
CA MET A 10 -9.62 8.00 -0.53
C MET A 10 -9.07 8.96 -1.61
N GLY A 11 -9.81 9.07 -2.71
CA GLY A 11 -9.59 10.09 -3.74
C GLY A 11 -8.25 10.03 -4.48
N ARG A 12 -7.91 11.13 -5.17
CA ARG A 12 -6.68 11.21 -6.00
C ARG A 12 -5.41 11.19 -5.14
N ALA A 13 -5.44 11.83 -3.97
CA ALA A 13 -4.30 11.92 -3.08
C ALA A 13 -3.90 10.54 -2.53
N GLY A 14 -4.88 9.75 -2.05
CA GLY A 14 -4.63 8.39 -1.58
C GLY A 14 -4.03 7.51 -2.68
N ARG A 15 -4.62 7.53 -3.88
CA ARG A 15 -4.10 6.73 -5.02
C ARG A 15 -2.67 7.12 -5.39
N LYS A 16 -2.35 8.42 -5.39
CA LYS A 16 -0.98 8.91 -5.65
C LYS A 16 0.00 8.39 -4.59
N ALA A 17 -0.36 8.49 -3.31
CA ALA A 17 0.46 7.99 -2.21
C ALA A 17 0.75 6.49 -2.34
N VAL A 18 -0.26 5.68 -2.67
CA VAL A 18 -0.08 4.24 -2.91
C VAL A 18 0.86 3.99 -4.10
N SER A 19 0.64 4.65 -5.23
CA SER A 19 1.47 4.44 -6.43
C SER A 19 2.94 4.84 -6.22
N GLU A 20 3.20 5.89 -5.43
CA GLU A 20 4.55 6.42 -5.23
C GLU A 20 5.30 5.73 -4.08
N GLN A 21 4.60 5.28 -3.04
CA GLN A 21 5.25 4.78 -1.81
C GLN A 21 5.21 3.26 -1.64
N LEU A 22 4.18 2.57 -2.16
CA LEU A 22 3.97 1.17 -1.83
C LEU A 22 5.13 0.27 -2.31
N GLY A 23 5.69 0.56 -3.48
CA GLY A 23 6.86 -0.15 -3.99
C GLY A 23 8.06 -0.06 -3.06
N ARG A 24 8.32 1.12 -2.50
CA ARG A 24 9.40 1.36 -1.53
C ARG A 24 9.17 0.59 -0.23
N LEU A 25 7.95 0.62 0.30
CA LEU A 25 7.58 -0.10 1.53
C LEU A 25 7.70 -1.62 1.35
N ARG A 26 7.25 -2.15 0.20
CA ARG A 26 7.39 -3.56 -0.14
C ARG A 26 8.85 -4.01 -0.12
N ALA A 27 9.75 -3.22 -0.71
CA ALA A 27 11.17 -3.56 -0.73
C ALA A 27 11.81 -3.46 0.66
N ALA A 28 11.56 -2.36 1.38
CA ALA A 28 12.16 -2.11 2.70
C ALA A 28 11.78 -3.17 3.74
N TRP A 29 10.51 -3.61 3.73
CA TRP A 29 10.00 -4.58 4.70
C TRP A 29 9.91 -6.00 4.14
N ARG A 30 10.28 -6.16 2.85
CA ARG A 30 10.25 -7.43 2.09
C ARG A 30 8.85 -8.09 2.19
N LEU A 31 7.80 -7.29 1.98
CA LEU A 31 6.40 -7.74 2.11
C LEU A 31 6.09 -8.80 1.03
N ASP A 32 5.37 -9.84 1.44
CA ASP A 32 4.99 -10.93 0.55
C ASP A 32 3.64 -10.66 -0.13
N PHE A 33 2.75 -9.95 0.56
CA PHE A 33 1.43 -9.57 0.03
C PHE A 33 0.90 -8.30 0.70
N VAL A 34 0.11 -7.51 -0.03
CA VAL A 34 -0.47 -6.25 0.44
C VAL A 34 -1.95 -6.22 0.10
N VAL A 35 -2.78 -5.84 1.06
CA VAL A 35 -4.21 -5.58 0.88
C VAL A 35 -4.47 -4.10 1.07
N VAL A 36 -5.34 -3.54 0.25
CA VAL A 36 -5.69 -2.12 0.25
C VAL A 36 -7.21 -2.02 0.20
N ASN A 37 -7.83 -1.29 1.12
CA ASN A 37 -9.26 -0.96 0.98
C ASN A 37 -9.41 0.19 -0.02
N GLY A 38 -10.27 -0.01 -1.02
CA GLY A 38 -10.55 0.95 -2.08
C GLY A 38 -12.00 1.44 -2.08
N GLU A 39 -12.72 1.28 -0.96
CA GLU A 39 -14.00 1.96 -0.68
C GLU A 39 -13.88 3.48 -0.89
#